data_AF-A0A679JR60-F1
#
_entry.id   AF-A0A679JR60-F1
#
_cell.length_a   1.000
_cell.length_b   1.000
_cell.length_c   1.000
_cell.angle_alpha   90.00
_cell.angle_beta   90.00
_cell.angle_gamma   90.00
#
_symmetry.space_group_name_H-M   'P 1'
#
loop_
_entity.id
_entity.type
_entity.pdbx_description
1 polymer ?
#
loop_
_entity_poly.entity_id
_entity_poly.type
_entity_poly.pdbx_seq_one_letter_code
_entity_poly.pdbx_strand_id
1 'polypeptide(L)'
;MTTLENAARAVMVGGLTFEAQLDNSLESIRALLIEKNRSYGNSALDPVRLFAQSDAVEQLRVRIDDKISRLVRGLEFMDENTPKDFLGYLILLDIAERIARERR
;
A
#
# COMPACT_ATOMS: atom_id res chain seq x y z
N MET A 1 7.75 -1.58 -43.15
CA MET A 1 7.11 -2.09 -41.93
C MET A 1 8.19 -2.13 -40.86
N THR A 2 8.45 -0.97 -40.26
CA THR A 2 9.60 -0.72 -39.38
C THR A 2 9.24 -1.07 -37.94
N THR A 3 10.25 -1.44 -37.17
CA THR A 3 10.23 -1.79 -35.74
C THR A 3 9.46 -0.79 -34.87
N LEU A 4 9.21 0.43 -35.35
CA LEU A 4 8.42 1.50 -34.71
C LEU A 4 6.91 1.22 -34.67
N GLU A 5 6.33 0.55 -35.67
CA GLU A 5 4.89 0.21 -35.66
C GLU A 5 4.57 -0.90 -34.64
N ASN A 6 5.55 -1.75 -34.32
CA ASN A 6 5.40 -2.79 -33.31
C ASN A 6 5.51 -2.25 -31.87
N ALA A 7 6.23 -1.14 -31.65
CA ALA A 7 6.31 -0.49 -30.34
C ALA A 7 4.99 0.22 -29.97
N ALA A 8 4.30 0.84 -30.93
CA ALA A 8 3.03 1.53 -30.71
C ALA A 8 1.86 0.57 -30.36
N ARG A 9 2.02 -0.72 -30.62
CA ARG A 9 1.07 -1.79 -30.28
C ARG A 9 1.36 -2.49 -28.96
N ALA A 10 2.48 -2.19 -28.30
CA ALA A 10 2.85 -2.83 -27.05
C ALA A 10 1.91 -2.35 -25.92
N VAL A 11 0.85 -3.13 -25.71
CA VAL A 11 0.11 -3.22 -24.45
C VAL A 11 -0.82 -2.05 -24.13
N MET A 12 -1.67 -1.67 -25.08
CA MET A 12 -2.86 -0.85 -24.78
C MET A 12 -3.91 -1.73 -24.09
N VAL A 13 -3.86 -1.87 -22.76
CA VAL A 13 -4.96 -2.45 -21.97
C VAL A 13 -5.95 -1.33 -21.65
N GLY A 14 -7.17 -1.41 -22.20
CA GLY A 14 -8.21 -0.42 -21.94
C GLY A 14 -7.96 0.99 -22.51
N GLY A 15 -7.02 1.15 -23.45
CA GLY A 15 -6.74 2.44 -24.10
C GLY A 15 -5.68 3.31 -23.40
N LEU A 16 -4.99 2.78 -22.39
CA LEU A 16 -3.89 3.44 -21.69
C LEU A 16 -2.60 2.60 -21.81
N THR A 17 -1.45 3.27 -21.74
CA THR A 17 -0.16 2.57 -21.60
C THR A 17 -0.06 1.93 -20.21
N PHE A 18 0.89 1.01 -20.04
CA PHE A 18 1.16 0.41 -18.73
C PHE A 18 1.54 1.48 -17.70
N GLU A 19 2.41 2.43 -18.08
CA GLU A 19 2.86 3.53 -17.21
C GLU A 19 1.68 4.36 -16.71
N ALA A 20 0.77 4.74 -17.61
CA ALA A 20 -0.42 5.51 -17.23
C ALA A 20 -1.35 4.73 -16.28
N GLN A 21 -1.50 3.42 -16.46
CA GLN A 21 -2.28 2.58 -15.56
C GLN A 21 -1.62 2.42 -14.18
N LEU A 22 -0.29 2.28 -14.18
CA LEU A 22 0.51 2.21 -12.96
C LEU A 22 0.39 3.52 -12.17
N ASP A 23 0.58 4.67 -12.82
CA ASP A 23 0.48 5.99 -12.20
C ASP A 23 -0.90 6.22 -11.59
N ASN A 24 -1.98 5.90 -12.31
CA ASN A 24 -3.34 6.02 -11.78
C ASN A 24 -3.56 5.14 -10.54
N SER A 25 -3.00 3.92 -10.53
CA SER A 25 -3.11 3.00 -9.40
C SER A 25 -2.34 3.52 -8.19
N LEU A 26 -1.13 4.04 -8.40
CA LEU A 26 -0.29 4.62 -7.35
C LEU A 26 -0.89 5.90 -6.78
N GLU A 27 -1.45 6.78 -7.62
CA GLU A 27 -2.13 8.00 -7.16
C GLU A 27 -3.33 7.67 -6.27
N SER A 28 -4.12 6.65 -6.64
CA SER A 28 -5.25 6.19 -5.83
C SER A 28 -4.80 5.70 -4.45
N ILE A 29 -3.71 4.92 -4.37
CA ILE A 29 -3.17 4.43 -3.09
C ILE A 29 -2.58 5.57 -2.27
N ARG A 30 -1.86 6.49 -2.92
CA ARG A 30 -1.30 7.68 -2.28
C ARG A 30 -2.40 8.53 -1.65
N ALA A 31 -3.47 8.81 -2.39
CA ALA A 31 -4.61 9.57 -1.88
C ALA A 31 -5.24 8.90 -0.66
N LEU A 32 -5.47 7.58 -0.72
CA LEU A 32 -6.00 6.79 0.39
C LEU A 32 -5.11 6.88 1.65
N LEU A 33 -3.80 6.72 1.51
CA LEU A 33 -2.87 6.78 2.64
C LEU A 33 -2.80 8.18 3.25
N ILE A 34 -2.83 9.24 2.43
CA ILE A 34 -2.86 10.63 2.90
C ILE A 34 -4.15 10.91 3.65
N GLU A 35 -5.29 10.48 3.12
CA GLU A 35 -6.59 10.64 3.78
C GLU A 35 -6.60 9.95 5.15
N LYS A 36 -6.22 8.67 5.21
CA LYS A 36 -6.11 7.93 6.48
C LYS A 36 -5.17 8.62 7.47
N ASN A 37 -4.02 9.10 7.00
CA ASN A 37 -3.08 9.82 7.85
C ASN A 37 -3.67 11.11 8.44
N ARG A 38 -4.45 11.86 7.64
CA ARG A 38 -5.17 13.06 8.10
C ARG A 38 -6.24 12.71 9.14
N SER A 39 -6.95 11.61 8.96
CA SER A 39 -8.01 11.17 9.88
C SER A 39 -7.48 10.63 11.21
N TYR A 40 -6.36 9.90 11.19
CA TYR A 40 -5.85 9.17 12.36
C TYR A 40 -4.53 9.73 12.94
N GLY A 41 -4.03 10.85 12.41
CA GLY A 41 -2.91 11.63 12.98
C GLY A 41 -1.59 10.88 13.11
N ASN A 42 -0.95 10.51 11.99
CA ASN A 42 0.35 9.81 11.92
C ASN A 42 0.50 8.56 12.81
N SER A 43 -0.59 8.00 13.31
CA SER A 43 -0.59 6.84 14.21
C SER A 43 0.06 5.58 13.63
N ALA A 44 0.24 5.51 12.31
CA ALA A 44 0.99 4.44 11.65
C ALA A 44 2.49 4.49 11.95
N LEU A 45 3.09 5.68 12.05
CA LEU A 45 4.53 5.87 12.25
C LEU A 45 4.86 6.40 13.66
N ASP A 46 3.89 7.06 14.30
CA ASP A 46 3.97 7.59 15.66
C ASP A 46 2.74 7.16 16.47
N PRO A 47 2.64 5.87 16.84
CA PRO A 47 1.50 5.36 17.58
C PRO A 47 1.49 5.92 19.01
N VAL A 48 0.29 6.14 19.56
CA VAL A 48 0.09 6.69 20.93
C VAL A 48 0.65 5.80 22.06
N ARG A 49 0.89 4.51 21.80
CA ARG A 49 1.51 3.55 22.74
C ARG A 49 0.92 3.49 24.15
N LEU A 50 -0.41 3.60 24.26
CA LEU A 50 -1.10 3.50 25.56
C LEU A 50 -0.98 2.12 26.20
N PHE A 51 -1.11 1.06 25.40
CA PHE A 51 -0.99 -0.32 25.87
C PHE A 51 0.15 -1.05 25.18
N ALA A 52 0.16 -1.03 23.83
CA ALA A 52 1.26 -1.59 23.05
C ALA A 52 2.51 -0.71 23.17
N GLN A 53 3.61 -1.31 23.65
CA GLN A 53 4.92 -0.63 23.80
C GLN A 53 5.89 -0.94 22.65
N SER A 54 5.49 -1.76 21.68
CA SER A 54 6.32 -2.09 20.52
C SER A 54 6.51 -0.89 19.60
N ASP A 55 7.58 -0.93 18.80
CA ASP A 55 7.85 0.13 17.82
C ASP A 55 6.85 0.10 16.65
N ALA A 56 6.90 1.14 15.81
CA ALA A 56 5.98 1.28 14.68
C ALA A 56 6.15 0.14 13.64
N VAL A 57 7.37 -0.37 13.46
CA VAL A 57 7.66 -1.45 12.51
C VAL A 57 6.94 -2.73 12.96
N GLU A 58 7.09 -3.10 14.22
CA GLU A 58 6.45 -4.30 14.78
C GLU A 58 4.92 -4.17 14.81
N GLN A 59 4.40 -2.99 15.16
CA GLN A 59 2.95 -2.75 15.12
C GLN A 59 2.36 -2.88 13.71
N LEU A 60 3.08 -2.41 12.68
CA LEU A 60 2.66 -2.57 11.29
C LEU A 60 2.69 -4.04 10.86
N ARG A 61 3.71 -4.81 11.26
CA ARG A 61 3.78 -6.26 11.00
C ARG A 61 2.61 -7.02 11.61
N VAL A 62 2.28 -6.75 12.87
CA VAL A 62 1.10 -7.37 13.53
C VAL A 62 -0.21 -7.05 12.79
N ARG A 63 -0.37 -5.82 12.28
CA ARG A 63 -1.55 -5.44 11.49
C ARG A 63 -1.61 -6.15 10.14
N ILE A 64 -0.46 -6.33 9.49
CA ILE A 64 -0.33 -7.09 8.24
C ILE A 64 -0.73 -8.55 8.49
N ASP A 65 -0.25 -9.18 9.57
CA ASP A 65 -0.61 -10.55 9.93
C ASP A 65 -2.11 -10.71 10.19
N ASP A 66 -2.74 -9.77 10.92
CA ASP A 66 -4.19 -9.77 11.13
C ASP A 66 -4.95 -9.67 9.79
N LYS A 67 -4.50 -8.80 8.88
CA LYS A 67 -5.10 -8.64 7.55
C LYS A 67 -5.00 -9.92 6.72
N ILE A 68 -3.83 -10.57 6.70
CA ILE A 68 -3.61 -11.85 6.01
C ILE A 68 -4.49 -12.95 6.61
N SER A 69 -4.56 -13.03 7.94
CA SER A 69 -5.37 -14.04 8.64
C SER A 69 -6.85 -13.94 8.23
N ARG A 70 -7.40 -12.72 8.16
CA ARG A 70 -8.80 -12.49 7.74
C ARG A 70 -9.03 -12.84 6.28
N LEU A 71 -8.09 -12.51 5.41
CA LEU A 71 -8.09 -12.92 4.01
C LEU A 71 -8.15 -14.45 3.90
N VAL A 72 -7.18 -15.15 4.48
CA VAL A 72 -7.09 -16.63 4.40
C VAL A 72 -8.36 -17.31 4.94
N ARG A 73 -9.01 -16.72 5.95
CA ARG A 73 -10.26 -17.25 6.54
C ARG A 73 -11.52 -16.95 5.73
N GLY A 74 -11.42 -16.24 4.61
CA GLY A 74 -12.58 -15.86 3.79
C GLY A 74 -13.46 -14.76 4.40
N LEU A 75 -13.01 -14.10 5.48
CA LEU A 75 -13.81 -13.13 6.22
C LEU A 75 -13.86 -11.76 5.57
N GLU A 76 -12.88 -11.43 4.72
CA GLU A 76 -12.77 -10.13 4.04
C GLU A 76 -12.78 -10.23 2.51
N PHE A 77 -12.99 -11.43 1.93
CA PHE A 77 -12.95 -11.64 0.48
C PHE A 77 -14.15 -11.05 -0.30
N MET A 78 -14.97 -10.19 0.31
CA MET A 78 -16.17 -9.63 -0.31
C MET A 78 -16.09 -8.12 -0.61
N ASP A 79 -14.99 -7.43 -0.27
CA ASP A 79 -14.79 -6.00 -0.60
C ASP A 79 -13.64 -5.81 -1.60
N GLU A 80 -13.92 -5.15 -2.73
CA GLU A 80 -12.99 -4.77 -3.80
C GLU A 80 -11.77 -4.00 -3.28
N ASN A 81 -11.87 -3.36 -2.11
CA ASN A 81 -10.80 -2.53 -1.53
C ASN A 81 -9.69 -3.30 -0.83
N THR A 82 -9.87 -4.60 -0.59
CA THR A 82 -8.95 -5.39 0.24
C THR A 82 -7.50 -5.42 -0.28
N PRO A 83 -7.23 -5.57 -1.59
CA PRO A 83 -5.87 -5.52 -2.12
C PRO A 83 -5.20 -4.15 -1.93
N LYS A 84 -5.93 -3.05 -2.10
CA LYS A 84 -5.39 -1.69 -1.94
C LYS A 84 -5.04 -1.40 -0.48
N ASP A 85 -5.88 -1.83 0.45
CA ASP A 85 -5.62 -1.71 1.88
C ASP A 85 -4.38 -2.50 2.30
N PHE A 86 -4.23 -3.73 1.80
CA PHE A 86 -3.07 -4.55 2.10
C PHE A 86 -1.78 -3.93 1.55
N LEU A 87 -1.80 -3.46 0.29
CA LEU A 87 -0.65 -2.76 -0.30
C LEU A 87 -0.31 -1.48 0.46
N GLY A 88 -1.33 -0.75 0.96
CA GLY A 88 -1.13 0.41 1.81
C GLY A 88 -0.33 0.09 3.08
N TYR A 89 -0.60 -1.03 3.75
CA TYR A 89 0.18 -1.45 4.92
C TYR A 89 1.64 -1.79 4.57
N LEU A 90 1.89 -2.42 3.43
CA LEU A 90 3.26 -2.73 2.98
C LEU A 90 4.07 -1.46 2.70
N ILE A 91 3.47 -0.45 2.09
CA ILE A 91 4.11 0.86 1.85
C ILE A 91 4.45 1.53 3.19
N LEU A 92 3.51 1.54 4.14
CA LEU A 92 3.74 2.11 5.46
C LEU A 92 4.87 1.37 6.21
N LEU A 93 4.93 0.05 6.11
CA LEU A 93 6.01 -0.75 6.69
C LEU A 93 7.37 -0.37 6.10
N ASP A 94 7.49 -0.27 4.78
CA ASP A 94 8.73 0.12 4.10
C ASP A 94 9.19 1.55 4.51
N ILE A 95 8.25 2.48 4.69
CA ILE A 95 8.55 3.82 5.25
C ILE A 95 9.05 3.71 6.69
N ALA A 96 8.35 2.96 7.56
CA ALA A 96 8.71 2.79 8.96
C ALA A 96 10.11 2.15 9.10
N GLU A 97 10.42 1.14 8.30
CA GLU A 97 11.72 0.47 8.30
C GLU A 97 12.84 1.40 7.81
N ARG A 98 12.60 2.23 6.79
CA ARG A 98 13.56 3.26 6.35
C ARG A 98 13.87 4.25 7.48
N ILE A 99 12.85 4.81 8.11
CA ILE A 99 13.00 5.72 9.25
C ILE A 99 13.76 5.04 10.40
N ALA A 100 13.45 3.77 10.70
CA ALA A 100 14.12 3.03 11.75
C ALA A 100 15.61 2.77 11.45
N ARG A 101 15.98 2.57 10.17
CA ARG A 101 17.39 2.44 9.76
C ARG A 101 18.16 3.75 9.89
N GLU A 102 17.55 4.88 9.53
CA GLU A 102 18.17 6.20 9.59
C GLU A 102 18.39 6.71 11.02
N ARG A 103 17.65 6.17 12.00
CA ARG A 103 17.77 6.51 13.43
C ARG A 103 18.81 5.67 14.20
N ARG A 104 19.42 4.69 13.55
CA ARG A 104 20.48 3.84 14.13
C ARG A 104 21.85 4.42 13.84
#